data_AF-A0A2M7JV30-F1
#
_entry.id   AF-A0A2M7JV30-F1
#
_cell.length_a   1.000
_cell.length_b   1.000
_cell.length_c   1.000
_cell.angle_alpha   90.00
_cell.angle_beta   90.00
_cell.angle_gamma   90.00
#
_symmetry.space_group_name_H-M   'P 1'
#
loop_
_entity.id
_entity.type
_entity.pdbx_description
1 polymer ?
#
loop_
_entity_poly.entity_id
_entity_poly.type
_entity_poly.pdbx_seq_one_letter_code
_entity_poly.pdbx_strand_id
1 'polypeptide(L)'
;ISIRTPKGGLIRLAQVVKVEEGTGPNLVNRKDRQRSATIYAETAGGKALGEAIAEVEGLTKKYLPSGYSHSFGGQAEAFKESFQYLIMALVQAIIIIYMVLAMQFNSFVHPLTVMLALPLSTVWAFGALYLTGDTISIMSMIGMITLTALVVKNSILLVDYTNTL
;
A
#
# COMPACT_ATOMS: atom_id res chain seq x y z
N ILE A 1 -41.47 -29.29 -22.43
CA ILE A 1 -42.23 -28.91 -21.21
C ILE A 1 -43.60 -28.40 -21.64
N SER A 2 -44.66 -28.88 -21.00
CA SER A 2 -46.03 -28.45 -21.28
C SER A 2 -46.60 -27.77 -20.04
N ILE A 3 -47.21 -26.60 -20.22
CA ILE A 3 -47.78 -25.80 -19.13
C ILE A 3 -49.31 -25.89 -19.23
N ARG A 4 -49.97 -26.06 -18.09
CA ARG A 4 -51.43 -26.14 -18.00
C ARG A 4 -52.00 -24.73 -17.88
N THR A 5 -52.92 -24.38 -18.77
CA THR A 5 -53.63 -23.10 -18.74
C THR A 5 -54.77 -23.13 -17.72
N PRO A 6 -55.23 -21.96 -17.22
CA PRO A 6 -56.37 -21.87 -16.30
C PRO A 6 -57.67 -22.49 -16.84
N LYS A 7 -57.81 -22.59 -18.17
CA LYS A 7 -58.94 -23.23 -18.87
C LYS A 7 -58.76 -24.74 -19.07
N GLY A 8 -57.76 -25.36 -18.44
CA GLY A 8 -57.53 -26.81 -18.46
C GLY A 8 -56.78 -27.35 -19.69
N GLY A 9 -56.51 -26.51 -20.69
CA GLY A 9 -55.75 -26.88 -21.89
C GLY A 9 -54.24 -26.96 -21.63
N LEU A 10 -53.57 -27.93 -22.26
CA LEU A 10 -52.12 -28.09 -22.23
C LEU A 10 -51.48 -27.38 -23.44
N ILE A 11 -50.60 -26.41 -23.19
CA ILE A 11 -49.85 -25.71 -24.23
C ILE A 11 -48.37 -26.08 -24.10
N ARG A 12 -47.70 -26.37 -25.21
CA ARG A 12 -46.26 -26.64 -25.21
C ARG A 12 -45.50 -25.32 -25.04
N LEU A 13 -44.49 -25.31 -24.16
CA LEU A 13 -43.65 -24.14 -23.88
C LEU A 13 -43.05 -23.52 -25.16
N ALA A 14 -42.72 -24.35 -26.15
CA ALA A 14 -42.19 -23.92 -27.45
C ALA A 14 -43.16 -23.06 -28.29
N GLN A 15 -44.46 -23.05 -27.97
CA GLN A 15 -45.47 -22.23 -28.67
C GLN A 15 -45.63 -20.84 -28.05
N VAL A 16 -45.01 -20.58 -26.90
CA VAL A 16 -45.17 -19.34 -26.11
C VAL A 16 -43.84 -18.63 -25.87
N VAL A 17 -42.71 -19.30 -26.11
CA VAL A 17 -41.37 -18.76 -25.87
C VAL A 17 -40.64 -18.60 -27.21
N LYS A 18 -40.08 -17.41 -27.44
CA LYS A 18 -39.13 -17.15 -28.51
C LYS A 18 -37.73 -17.30 -27.93
N VAL A 19 -36.99 -18.33 -28.38
CA VAL A 19 -35.61 -18.56 -27.95
C VAL A 19 -34.71 -17.82 -28.93
N GLU A 20 -33.89 -16.91 -28.41
CA GLU A 20 -32.86 -16.21 -29.16
C GLU A 20 -31.51 -16.56 -28.55
N GLU A 21 -30.58 -17.07 -29.37
CA GLU A 21 -29.21 -17.29 -28.94
C GLU A 21 -28.49 -15.94 -28.87
N GLY A 22 -27.98 -15.60 -27.69
CA GLY A 22 -27.26 -14.36 -27.45
C GLY A 22 -25.94 -14.65 -26.73
N THR A 23 -24.93 -13.85 -27.03
CA THR A 23 -23.68 -13.83 -26.26
C THR A 23 -23.80 -12.79 -25.15
N GLY A 24 -23.63 -13.23 -23.91
CA GLY A 24 -23.61 -12.37 -22.74
C GLY A 24 -22.45 -12.73 -21.82
N PRO A 25 -21.97 -11.80 -20.98
CA PRO A 25 -20.95 -12.13 -19.99
C PRO A 25 -21.49 -13.18 -19.02
N ASN A 26 -20.79 -14.31 -18.92
CA ASN A 26 -21.13 -15.39 -17.97
C ASN A 26 -20.99 -14.91 -16.50
N LEU A 27 -20.13 -13.92 -16.26
CA LEU A 27 -19.88 -13.35 -14.94
C LEU A 27 -19.68 -11.82 -15.05
N VAL A 28 -20.33 -11.05 -14.16
CA VAL A 28 -20.12 -9.61 -14.04
C VAL A 28 -19.36 -9.33 -12.76
N ASN A 29 -18.03 -9.21 -12.88
CA ASN A 29 -17.17 -8.83 -11.77
C ASN A 29 -17.35 -7.35 -11.43
N ARG A 30 -17.35 -7.06 -10.13
CA ARG A 30 -17.43 -5.71 -9.59
C ARG A 30 -16.43 -5.53 -8.47
N LYS A 31 -15.73 -4.39 -8.46
CA LYS A 31 -14.96 -3.88 -7.33
C LYS A 31 -15.52 -2.49 -7.00
N ASP A 32 -15.75 -2.21 -5.72
CA ASP A 32 -16.31 -0.93 -5.24
C ASP A 32 -17.60 -0.49 -5.96
N ARG A 33 -18.50 -1.46 -6.20
CA ARG A 33 -19.77 -1.28 -6.93
C ARG A 33 -19.64 -0.87 -8.40
N GLN A 34 -18.44 -0.79 -8.95
CA GLN A 34 -18.18 -0.52 -10.37
C GLN A 34 -17.87 -1.82 -11.13
N ARG A 35 -18.25 -1.91 -12.41
CA ARG A 35 -17.89 -3.07 -13.25
C ARG A 35 -16.37 -3.07 -13.43
N SER A 36 -15.74 -4.21 -13.15
CA SER A 36 -14.29 -4.34 -13.16
C SER A 36 -13.84 -5.53 -13.99
N ALA A 37 -12.70 -5.39 -14.67
CA ALA A 37 -11.95 -6.51 -15.24
C ALA A 37 -10.71 -6.75 -14.38
N THR A 38 -10.58 -7.97 -13.83
CA THR A 38 -9.43 -8.34 -13.00
C THR A 38 -8.32 -8.90 -13.89
N ILE A 39 -7.13 -8.33 -13.78
CA ILE A 39 -5.92 -8.80 -14.46
C ILE A 39 -5.00 -9.38 -13.38
N TYR A 40 -4.60 -10.64 -13.55
CA TYR A 40 -3.63 -11.29 -12.69
C TYR A 40 -2.25 -11.21 -13.34
N ALA A 41 -1.25 -10.88 -12.54
CA ALA A 41 0.14 -10.85 -12.94
C ALA A 41 1.01 -11.31 -11.76
N GLU A 42 2.10 -11.97 -12.08
CA GLU A 42 3.12 -12.37 -11.12
C GLU A 42 4.42 -11.62 -11.43
N THR A 43 5.21 -11.31 -10.41
CA THR A 43 6.49 -10.64 -10.59
C THR A 43 7.52 -11.62 -11.14
N ALA A 44 7.97 -11.39 -12.38
CA ALA A 44 9.00 -12.22 -12.98
C ALA A 44 10.39 -11.91 -12.40
N GLY A 45 11.21 -12.96 -12.20
CA GLY A 45 12.66 -12.82 -11.99
C GLY A 45 13.11 -12.17 -10.69
N GLY A 46 12.34 -12.28 -9.60
CA GLY A 46 12.72 -11.71 -8.30
C GLY A 46 12.60 -10.18 -8.21
N LYS A 47 11.96 -9.53 -9.20
CA LYS A 47 11.62 -8.10 -9.13
C LYS A 47 10.84 -7.79 -7.85
N ALA A 48 11.19 -6.69 -7.20
CA ALA A 48 10.49 -6.23 -6.01
C ALA A 48 9.05 -5.83 -6.35
N LEU A 49 8.14 -6.14 -5.43
CA LEU A 49 6.72 -5.83 -5.59
C LEU A 49 6.49 -4.32 -5.78
N GLY A 50 7.24 -3.48 -5.07
CA GLY A 50 7.14 -2.02 -5.21
C GLY A 50 7.50 -1.51 -6.61
N GLU A 51 8.53 -2.07 -7.24
CA GLU A 51 8.93 -1.72 -8.60
C GLU A 51 7.88 -2.18 -9.63
N ALA A 52 7.36 -3.40 -9.46
CA ALA A 52 6.32 -3.92 -10.33
C ALA A 52 5.03 -3.09 -10.24
N ILE A 53 4.65 -2.65 -9.04
CA ILE A 53 3.51 -1.74 -8.84
C ILE A 53 3.77 -0.41 -9.56
N ALA A 54 4.95 0.19 -9.40
CA ALA A 54 5.30 1.45 -10.05
C ALA A 54 5.30 1.35 -11.59
N GLU A 55 5.81 0.24 -12.12
CA GLU A 55 5.80 -0.07 -13.56
C GLU A 55 4.36 -0.17 -14.09
N VAL A 56 3.49 -0.89 -13.39
CA VAL A 56 2.07 -1.02 -13.74
C VAL A 56 1.33 0.32 -13.61
N GLU A 57 1.60 1.12 -12.57
CA GLU A 57 1.02 2.47 -12.44
C GLU A 57 1.44 3.36 -13.62
N GLY A 58 2.71 3.27 -14.06
CA GLY A 58 3.23 3.99 -15.23
C GLY A 58 2.56 3.57 -16.55
N LEU A 59 2.41 2.27 -16.78
CA LEU A 59 1.70 1.73 -17.94
C LEU A 59 0.22 2.14 -17.94
N THR A 60 -0.41 2.08 -16.78
CA THR A 60 -1.82 2.43 -16.65
C THR A 60 -2.05 3.91 -16.94
N LYS A 61 -1.17 4.80 -16.47
CA LYS A 61 -1.25 6.24 -16.83
C LYS A 61 -1.11 6.49 -18.35
N LYS A 62 -0.41 5.62 -19.07
CA LYS A 62 -0.13 5.79 -20.52
C LYS A 62 -1.23 5.18 -21.40
N TYR A 63 -1.76 4.03 -21.03
CA TYR A 63 -2.65 3.24 -21.89
C TYR A 63 -4.12 3.24 -21.45
N LEU A 64 -4.43 3.71 -20.24
CA LEU A 64 -5.80 3.70 -19.74
C LEU A 64 -6.61 4.87 -20.33
N PRO A 65 -7.75 4.61 -21.00
CA PRO A 65 -8.60 5.67 -21.54
C PRO A 65 -9.25 6.52 -20.43
N SER A 66 -9.57 7.77 -20.76
CA SER A 66 -10.33 8.64 -19.85
C SER A 66 -11.70 8.03 -19.50
N GLY A 67 -12.03 7.99 -18.21
CA GLY A 67 -13.27 7.40 -17.71
C GLY A 67 -13.11 6.01 -17.08
N TYR A 68 -11.93 5.40 -17.19
CA TYR A 68 -11.58 4.18 -16.45
C TYR A 68 -10.66 4.50 -15.27
N SER A 69 -10.85 3.79 -14.16
CA SER A 69 -9.97 3.80 -13.00
C SER A 69 -9.26 2.45 -12.89
N HIS A 70 -8.13 2.44 -12.18
CA HIS A 70 -7.47 1.20 -11.79
C HIS A 70 -7.36 1.15 -10.28
N SER A 71 -7.43 -0.04 -9.72
CA SER A 71 -7.12 -0.30 -8.32
C SER A 71 -6.32 -1.59 -8.23
N PHE A 72 -5.33 -1.59 -7.34
CA PHE A 72 -4.61 -2.80 -7.00
C PHE A 72 -5.47 -3.67 -6.09
N GLY A 73 -5.27 -4.98 -6.16
CA GLY A 73 -5.94 -5.96 -5.32
C GLY A 73 -4.93 -6.89 -4.64
N GLY A 74 -5.36 -7.56 -3.57
CA GLY A 74 -4.57 -8.60 -2.92
C GLY A 74 -3.26 -8.08 -2.33
N GLN A 75 -2.13 -8.72 -2.68
CA GLN A 75 -0.82 -8.40 -2.10
C GLN A 75 -0.36 -6.96 -2.43
N ALA A 76 -0.64 -6.46 -3.63
CA ALA A 76 -0.25 -5.11 -4.02
C ALA A 76 -1.04 -4.03 -3.24
N GLU A 77 -2.32 -4.29 -2.98
CA GLU A 77 -3.18 -3.43 -2.14
C GLU A 77 -2.67 -3.41 -0.69
N ALA A 78 -2.45 -4.58 -0.10
CA ALA A 78 -1.92 -4.72 1.25
C ALA A 78 -0.52 -4.08 1.40
N PHE A 79 0.34 -4.20 0.39
CA PHE A 79 1.66 -3.57 0.37
C PHE A 79 1.55 -2.05 0.41
N LYS A 80 0.71 -1.45 -0.46
CA LYS A 80 0.52 0.00 -0.52
C LYS A 80 -0.09 0.55 0.77
N GLU A 81 -1.10 -0.13 1.31
CA GLU A 81 -1.75 0.24 2.57
C GLU A 81 -0.76 0.16 3.74
N SER A 82 -0.02 -0.95 3.88
CA SER A 82 0.98 -1.12 4.94
C SER A 82 2.10 -0.09 4.85
N PHE A 83 2.58 0.19 3.63
CA PHE A 83 3.61 1.19 3.40
C PHE A 83 3.14 2.59 3.81
N GLN A 84 1.90 2.95 3.49
CA GLN A 84 1.28 4.21 3.92
C GLN A 84 1.17 4.29 5.45
N TYR A 85 0.70 3.23 6.12
CA TYR A 85 0.64 3.20 7.58
C TYR A 85 2.02 3.34 8.23
N LEU A 86 3.05 2.70 7.68
CA LEU A 86 4.42 2.81 8.20
C LEU A 86 4.98 4.22 8.07
N ILE A 87 4.76 4.89 6.93
CA ILE A 87 5.17 6.29 6.75
C ILE A 87 4.43 7.20 7.73
N MET A 88 3.12 7.02 7.88
CA MET A 88 2.34 7.79 8.86
C MET A 88 2.84 7.55 10.29
N ALA A 89 3.11 6.30 10.65
CA ALA A 89 3.65 5.94 11.95
C ALA A 89 5.05 6.55 12.19
N LEU A 90 5.92 6.57 11.18
CA LEU A 90 7.25 7.18 11.27
C LEU A 90 7.15 8.69 11.53
N VAL A 91 6.28 9.40 10.79
CA VAL A 91 6.06 10.84 11.00
C VAL A 91 5.50 11.12 12.38
N GLN A 92 4.51 10.34 12.83
CA GLN A 92 3.94 10.45 14.17
C GLN A 92 4.98 10.17 15.26
N ALA A 93 5.84 9.16 15.07
CA ALA A 93 6.91 8.84 15.99
C ALA A 93 7.90 10.01 16.12
N ILE A 94 8.30 10.64 15.02
CA ILE A 94 9.19 11.81 15.04
C ILE A 94 8.57 12.96 15.84
N ILE A 95 7.28 13.23 15.64
CA ILE A 95 6.55 14.28 16.37
C ILE A 95 6.51 13.97 17.87
N ILE A 96 6.15 12.74 18.24
CA ILE A 96 6.06 12.31 19.63
C ILE A 96 7.44 12.38 20.31
N ILE A 97 8.49 11.89 19.64
CA ILE A 97 9.87 11.95 20.16
C ILE A 97 10.28 13.41 20.39
N TYR A 98 9.99 14.31 19.44
CA TYR A 98 10.29 15.72 19.62
C TYR A 98 9.61 16.31 20.86
N MET A 99 8.31 16.04 21.04
CA MET A 99 7.56 16.52 22.21
C MET A 99 8.13 15.97 23.53
N VAL A 100 8.39 14.66 23.58
CA VAL A 100 8.97 14.01 24.77
C VAL A 100 10.33 14.61 25.11
N LEU A 101 11.18 14.85 24.12
CA LEU A 101 12.50 15.47 24.34
C LEU A 101 12.39 16.93 24.77
N ALA A 102 11.46 17.69 24.20
CA ALA A 102 11.25 19.08 24.60
C ALA A 102 10.80 19.18 26.06
N MET A 103 9.93 18.26 26.50
CA MET A 103 9.53 18.15 27.90
C MET A 103 10.68 17.69 28.80
N GLN A 104 11.50 16.73 28.34
CA GLN A 104 12.62 16.18 29.09
C GLN A 104 13.74 17.21 29.32
N PHE A 105 14.15 17.93 28.28
CA PHE A 105 15.23 18.92 28.36
C PHE A 105 14.74 20.32 28.78
N ASN A 106 13.42 20.48 28.98
CA ASN A 106 12.77 21.77 29.25
C ASN A 106 13.22 22.87 28.26
N SER A 107 13.50 22.50 27.02
CA SER A 107 14.12 23.35 26.00
C SER A 107 13.71 22.85 24.62
N PHE A 108 13.45 23.79 23.71
CA PHE A 108 13.08 23.48 22.32
C PHE A 108 14.30 23.35 21.40
N VAL A 109 15.49 23.76 21.85
CA VAL A 109 16.72 23.75 21.04
C VAL A 109 17.42 22.39 21.11
N HIS A 110 17.58 21.83 22.30
CA HIS A 110 18.25 20.52 22.48
C HIS A 110 17.56 19.38 21.69
N PRO A 111 16.22 19.25 21.67
CA PRO A 111 15.53 18.25 20.84
C PRO A 111 15.82 18.40 19.35
N LEU A 112 15.95 19.62 18.85
CA LEU A 112 16.24 19.88 17.45
C LEU A 112 17.63 19.35 17.05
N THR A 113 18.62 19.49 17.94
CA THR A 113 19.97 18.95 17.70
C THR A 113 19.97 17.42 17.61
N VAL A 114 19.15 16.74 18.41
CA VAL A 114 18.94 15.28 18.34
C VAL A 114 18.24 14.90 17.02
N MET A 115 17.25 15.68 16.60
CA MET A 115 16.51 15.43 15.36
C MET A 115 17.36 15.55 14.10
N LEU A 116 18.43 16.35 14.11
CA LEU A 116 19.38 16.43 12.99
C LEU A 116 20.12 15.11 12.71
N ALA A 117 20.19 14.20 13.69
CA ALA A 117 20.74 12.86 13.48
C ALA A 117 19.79 11.94 12.69
N LEU A 118 18.48 12.24 12.64
CA LEU A 118 17.48 11.41 11.96
C LEU A 118 17.58 11.43 10.43
N PRO A 119 17.70 12.59 9.75
CA PRO A 119 17.95 12.60 8.30
C PRO A 119 19.24 11.87 7.95
N LEU A 120 20.25 11.92 8.83
CA LEU A 120 21.50 11.22 8.60
C LEU A 120 21.32 9.70 8.67
N SER A 121 20.53 9.20 9.63
CA SER A 121 20.26 7.76 9.77
C SER A 121 19.45 7.19 8.61
N THR A 122 18.49 7.95 8.07
CA THR A 122 17.70 7.50 6.91
C THR A 122 18.57 7.42 5.65
N VAL A 123 19.46 8.39 5.42
CA VAL A 123 20.43 8.33 4.31
C VAL A 123 21.32 7.09 4.42
N TRP A 124 21.83 6.77 5.62
CA TRP A 124 22.61 5.55 5.83
C TRP A 124 21.80 4.28 5.63
N ALA A 125 20.52 4.26 6.02
CA ALA A 125 19.66 3.10 5.80
C ALA A 125 19.41 2.84 4.30
N PHE A 126 19.07 3.88 3.54
CA PHE A 126 18.94 3.76 2.08
C PHE A 126 20.25 3.39 1.41
N GLY A 127 21.38 3.96 1.87
CA GLY A 127 22.72 3.60 1.40
C GLY A 127 23.05 2.13 1.66
N ALA A 128 22.72 1.60 2.84
CA ALA A 128 22.95 0.20 3.19
C ALA A 128 22.11 -0.76 2.33
N LEU A 129 20.84 -0.41 2.06
CA LEU A 129 19.98 -1.18 1.15
C LEU A 129 20.58 -1.18 -0.27
N TYR A 130 21.01 -0.01 -0.74
CA TYR A 130 21.64 0.12 -2.05
C TYR A 130 22.93 -0.71 -2.18
N LEU A 131 23.77 -0.73 -1.15
CA LEU A 131 25.01 -1.52 -1.13
C LEU A 131 24.76 -3.04 -1.07
N THR A 132 23.73 -3.46 -0.34
CA THR A 132 23.36 -4.89 -0.23
C THR A 132 22.60 -5.38 -1.47
N GLY A 133 22.12 -4.47 -2.31
CA GLY A 133 21.26 -4.79 -3.45
C GLY A 133 19.83 -5.16 -3.02
N ASP A 134 19.46 -4.84 -1.78
CA ASP A 134 18.12 -5.08 -1.26
C ASP A 134 17.16 -3.97 -1.68
N THR A 135 15.88 -4.31 -1.76
CA THR A 135 14.83 -3.38 -2.16
C THR A 135 14.02 -2.87 -0.97
N ILE A 136 13.29 -1.77 -1.20
CA ILE A 136 12.40 -1.21 -0.18
C ILE A 136 11.19 -2.13 -0.02
N SER A 137 11.24 -2.93 1.04
CA SER A 137 10.18 -3.83 1.49
C SER A 137 9.58 -3.38 2.83
N ILE A 138 8.44 -3.94 3.22
CA ILE A 138 7.84 -3.73 4.55
C ILE A 138 8.86 -4.07 5.66
N MET A 139 9.63 -5.16 5.50
CA MET A 139 10.66 -5.56 6.46
C MET A 139 11.77 -4.52 6.57
N SER A 140 12.25 -3.98 5.44
CA SER A 140 13.26 -2.92 5.45
C SER A 140 12.76 -1.62 6.11
N MET A 141 11.47 -1.29 5.95
CA MET A 141 10.85 -0.13 6.60
C MET A 141 10.76 -0.31 8.12
N ILE A 142 10.42 -1.50 8.60
CA ILE A 142 10.47 -1.83 10.02
C ILE A 142 11.91 -1.68 10.55
N GLY A 143 12.90 -2.14 9.78
CA GLY A 143 14.32 -1.95 10.09
C GLY A 143 14.74 -0.47 10.17
N MET A 144 14.20 0.38 9.30
CA MET A 144 14.45 1.83 9.37
C MET A 144 13.84 2.47 10.61
N ILE A 145 12.65 2.03 11.04
CA ILE A 145 12.02 2.50 12.27
C ILE A 145 12.85 2.10 13.50
N THR A 146 13.33 0.85 13.55
CA THR A 146 14.17 0.38 14.66
C THR A 146 15.53 1.09 14.68
N LEU A 147 16.14 1.33 13.52
CA LEU A 147 17.36 2.13 13.40
C LEU A 147 17.16 3.55 13.92
N THR A 148 16.05 4.19 13.55
CA THR A 148 15.67 5.52 14.04
C THR A 148 15.61 5.53 15.57
N ALA A 149 14.98 4.54 16.20
CA ALA A 149 14.90 4.43 17.65
C ALA A 149 16.29 4.26 18.31
N LEU A 150 17.18 3.46 17.72
CA LEU A 150 18.54 3.25 18.22
C LEU A 150 19.37 4.54 18.14
N VAL A 151 19.31 5.25 17.01
CA VAL A 151 20.04 6.51 16.81
C VAL A 151 19.56 7.59 17.76
N VAL A 152 18.25 7.71 17.96
CA VAL A 152 17.66 8.64 18.95
C VAL A 152 18.18 8.33 20.34
N LYS A 153 18.17 7.07 20.77
CA LYS A 153 18.69 6.67 22.09
C LYS A 153 20.14 7.12 22.29
N ASN A 154 21.00 6.89 21.31
CA ASN A 154 22.42 7.28 21.40
C ASN A 154 22.58 8.81 21.40
N SER A 155 21.78 9.51 20.61
CA SER A 155 21.81 10.97 20.52
C SER A 155 21.36 11.62 21.83
N ILE A 156 20.32 11.07 22.48
CA ILE A 156 19.87 11.52 23.81
C ILE A 156 21.01 11.40 24.82
N LEU A 157 21.67 10.24 24.87
CA LEU A 157 22.76 10.00 25.82
C LEU A 157 23.92 10.98 25.62
N LEU A 158 24.28 11.30 24.37
CA LEU A 158 25.36 12.24 24.07
C LEU A 158 25.00 13.68 24.45
N VAL A 159 23.77 14.11 24.18
CA VAL A 159 23.29 15.45 24.55
C VAL A 159 23.16 15.60 26.06
N ASP A 160 22.64 14.58 26.74
CA ASP A 160 22.50 14.58 28.21
C ASP A 160 23.87 14.63 28.91
N TYR A 161 24.85 13.87 28.42
CA TYR A 161 26.22 13.91 28.93
C TYR A 161 26.89 15.27 28.70
N THR A 162 26.62 15.92 27.56
CA THR A 162 27.18 17.24 27.25
C THR A 162 26.54 18.35 28.11
N ASN A 163 25.30 18.17 28.55
CA ASN A 163 24.57 19.16 29.35
C ASN A 163 24.82 19.02 30.88
N THR A 164 25.39 17.89 31.31
CA THR A 164 25.70 17.62 32.72
C THR A 164 27.15 17.93 33.12
N LEU A 165 28.01 18.23 32.14
CA LEU A 165 29.38 18.75 32.28
C LEU A 165 29.38 20.29 32.22
#